data_AF-A0AA41VGB4-F1
#
_entry.id   AF-A0AA41VGB4-F1
#
_cell.length_a   1.000
_cell.length_b   1.000
_cell.length_c   1.000
_cell.angle_alpha   90.00
_cell.angle_beta   90.00
_cell.angle_gamma   90.00
#
_symmetry.space_group_name_H-M   'P 1'
#
loop_
_entity.id
_entity.type
_entity.pdbx_description
1 polymer ?
#
loop_
_entity_poly.entity_id
_entity_poly.type
_entity_poly.pdbx_seq_one_letter_code
_entity_poly.pdbx_strand_id
1 'polypeptide(L)'
;MGFASALGWDNGVVLAPMGADIAGPKLVAAVANAGGLGLLASPVNMYDTTLKVIRDTKKLTSKPFGAGILLEFEQSATTIRAIFDEKLACMQVFWGDYTKEMVDEAHKNGVKILHQVGSVAAAEKAVAAGVDCIIAQGVEAGGHVIGNVSVIALVPRIVDLVGDRNITVVAAGSISDPRGFVAALALGAKGICMGTRFIASKESYANDYYKQQLLHYTEADTDYTDLYSRASWVAPTRVLNTPFHQKWKPVPQDVSNNEDQPIVGYSIIFGGSFIEGAEKIIKELGGRSQVKPVKAVVLLKSTEGVSGTIYFTQEGDAPTKVTGTVTGLKPGLHGFHIHALGDTTNGCMSTGPHFNPAGKDHGAPSDETRHAGDLGNLVVGADGKVDLNISDKQIPLTGPNSIIGRAVVVHADPDDLGKGGHELSKTTGNAGARIACGVIGLQAT
;
A
#
# COMPACT_ATOMS: atom_id res chain seq x y z
N MET A 1 -25.38 -19.09 -19.40
CA MET A 1 -24.29 -18.18 -19.02
C MET A 1 -23.40 -18.95 -18.06
N GLY A 2 -22.10 -19.11 -18.34
CA GLY A 2 -21.17 -19.81 -17.45
C GLY A 2 -20.95 -19.04 -16.14
N PHE A 3 -20.45 -19.72 -15.10
CA PHE A 3 -20.12 -19.11 -13.80
C PHE A 3 -19.31 -17.82 -13.95
N ALA A 4 -18.41 -17.80 -14.93
CA ALA A 4 -17.59 -16.64 -15.29
C ALA A 4 -18.41 -15.39 -15.68
N SER A 5 -19.32 -15.56 -16.63
CA SER A 5 -20.20 -14.47 -17.08
C SER A 5 -21.18 -14.01 -16.00
N ALA A 6 -21.56 -14.89 -15.07
CA ALA A 6 -22.48 -14.56 -13.98
C ALA A 6 -21.83 -13.67 -12.90
N LEU A 7 -20.50 -13.75 -12.72
CA LEU A 7 -19.75 -12.94 -11.76
C LEU A 7 -18.95 -11.79 -12.39
N GLY A 8 -19.07 -11.57 -13.71
CA GLY A 8 -18.42 -10.45 -14.40
C GLY A 8 -16.89 -10.51 -14.43
N TRP A 9 -16.29 -11.68 -14.21
CA TRP A 9 -14.83 -11.87 -14.18
C TRP A 9 -14.28 -12.28 -15.57
N ASP A 10 -14.62 -11.52 -16.61
CA ASP A 10 -14.36 -11.89 -18.01
C ASP A 10 -12.90 -12.32 -18.31
N ASN A 11 -11.93 -11.89 -17.48
CA ASN A 11 -10.51 -12.20 -17.60
C ASN A 11 -9.99 -13.34 -16.69
N GLY A 12 -10.82 -13.94 -15.82
CA GLY A 12 -10.40 -14.99 -14.88
C GLY A 12 -9.51 -14.52 -13.74
N VAL A 13 -9.55 -13.24 -13.37
CA VAL A 13 -8.76 -12.65 -12.29
C VAL A 13 -9.64 -12.25 -11.11
N VAL A 14 -9.30 -12.73 -9.91
CA VAL A 14 -9.94 -12.39 -8.64
C VAL A 14 -8.97 -11.59 -7.78
N LEU A 15 -9.45 -10.50 -7.18
CA LEU A 15 -8.79 -9.84 -6.07
C LEU A 15 -9.16 -10.56 -4.77
N ALA A 16 -8.14 -10.99 -4.02
CA ALA A 16 -8.35 -11.58 -2.70
C ALA A 16 -8.93 -10.56 -1.70
N PRO A 17 -9.80 -10.98 -0.76
CA PRO A 17 -10.27 -10.12 0.32
C PRO A 17 -9.14 -9.93 1.34
N MET A 18 -8.35 -8.88 1.14
CA MET A 18 -7.29 -8.45 2.05
C MET A 18 -7.83 -7.37 2.97
N GLY A 19 -7.26 -7.20 4.16
CA GLY A 19 -7.75 -6.30 5.23
C GLY A 19 -8.35 -4.98 4.72
N ALA A 20 -9.34 -4.43 5.43
CA ALA A 20 -10.07 -3.23 4.99
C ALA A 20 -9.17 -2.01 4.74
N ASP A 21 -7.97 -2.01 5.32
CA ASP A 21 -6.85 -1.09 5.15
C ASP A 21 -6.01 -1.31 3.88
N ILE A 22 -6.29 -2.35 3.12
CA ILE A 22 -5.65 -2.74 1.86
C ILE A 22 -6.69 -2.75 0.74
N ALA A 23 -7.70 -3.62 0.82
CA ALA A 23 -8.68 -3.84 -0.24
C ALA A 23 -10.02 -3.13 0.05
N GLY A 24 -9.96 -1.80 0.09
CA GLY A 24 -11.15 -0.95 0.23
C GLY A 24 -11.96 -0.77 -1.07
N PRO A 25 -13.04 0.04 -1.02
CA PRO A 25 -13.95 0.26 -2.16
C PRO A 25 -13.27 0.65 -3.47
N LYS A 26 -12.23 1.48 -3.43
CA LYS A 26 -11.52 1.94 -4.64
C LYS A 26 -10.85 0.78 -5.38
N LEU A 27 -10.12 -0.08 -4.65
CA LEU A 27 -9.43 -1.22 -5.24
C LEU A 27 -10.42 -2.24 -5.81
N VAL A 28 -11.45 -2.58 -5.03
CA VAL A 28 -12.49 -3.54 -5.46
C VAL A 28 -13.21 -3.04 -6.71
N ALA A 29 -13.65 -1.79 -6.74
CA ALA A 29 -14.31 -1.21 -7.89
C ALA A 29 -13.40 -1.13 -9.12
N ALA A 30 -12.12 -0.80 -8.94
CA ALA A 30 -11.16 -0.76 -10.04
C ALA A 30 -10.96 -2.14 -10.68
N VAL A 31 -10.83 -3.20 -9.86
CA VAL A 31 -10.71 -4.58 -10.36
C VAL A 31 -11.99 -5.00 -11.10
N ALA A 32 -13.17 -4.71 -10.53
CA ALA A 32 -14.45 -5.00 -11.17
C ALA A 32 -14.62 -4.28 -12.51
N ASN A 33 -14.27 -2.99 -12.57
CA ASN A 33 -14.32 -2.21 -13.81
C ASN A 33 -13.34 -2.69 -14.87
N ALA A 34 -12.21 -3.29 -14.46
CA ALA A 34 -11.23 -3.90 -15.36
C ALA A 34 -11.62 -5.32 -15.85
N GLY A 35 -12.80 -5.81 -15.48
CA GLY A 35 -13.31 -7.13 -15.89
C GLY A 35 -12.81 -8.30 -15.03
N GLY A 36 -12.24 -8.02 -13.85
CA GLY A 36 -11.97 -9.03 -12.83
C GLY A 36 -13.08 -9.08 -11.77
N LEU A 37 -12.95 -9.99 -10.79
CA LEU A 37 -13.82 -10.05 -9.62
C LEU A 37 -13.15 -9.38 -8.42
N GLY A 38 -13.70 -8.25 -7.98
CA GLY A 38 -13.28 -7.59 -6.75
C GLY A 38 -13.92 -8.22 -5.51
N LEU A 39 -13.14 -8.53 -4.47
CA LEU A 39 -13.65 -8.98 -3.17
C LEU A 39 -13.23 -8.01 -2.06
N LEU A 40 -14.21 -7.45 -1.35
CA LEU A 40 -13.98 -6.69 -0.11
C LEU A 40 -13.55 -7.63 1.00
N ALA A 41 -12.64 -7.22 1.89
CA ALA A 41 -12.58 -7.86 3.21
C ALA A 41 -13.71 -7.32 4.07
N SER A 42 -14.64 -8.18 4.46
CA SER A 42 -15.74 -7.76 5.32
C SER A 42 -15.21 -7.46 6.72
N PRO A 43 -15.57 -6.31 7.31
CA PRO A 43 -15.39 -6.07 8.73
C PRO A 43 -16.09 -7.17 9.52
N VAL A 44 -15.38 -7.81 10.44
CA VAL A 44 -15.96 -8.85 11.28
C VAL A 44 -17.01 -8.20 12.18
N ASN A 45 -18.27 -8.62 12.02
CA ASN A 45 -19.39 -8.35 12.93
C ASN A 45 -19.86 -6.89 13.00
N MET A 46 -19.74 -6.14 11.89
CA MET A 46 -20.20 -4.75 11.82
C MET A 46 -21.18 -4.57 10.65
N TYR A 47 -22.48 -4.77 10.90
CA TYR A 47 -23.53 -4.64 9.86
C TYR A 47 -23.48 -3.28 9.15
N ASP A 48 -23.54 -2.17 9.90
CA ASP A 48 -23.59 -0.83 9.32
C ASP A 48 -22.30 -0.47 8.57
N THR A 49 -21.14 -0.92 9.06
CA THR A 49 -19.87 -0.69 8.37
C THR A 49 -19.78 -1.52 7.10
N THR A 50 -20.23 -2.78 7.15
CA THR A 50 -20.31 -3.66 5.97
C THR A 50 -21.23 -3.05 4.91
N LEU A 51 -22.44 -2.61 5.31
CA LEU A 51 -23.37 -1.91 4.43
C LEU A 51 -22.75 -0.66 3.80
N LYS A 52 -22.11 0.18 4.62
CA LYS A 52 -21.48 1.42 4.14
C LYS A 52 -20.41 1.12 3.10
N VAL A 53 -19.52 0.18 3.36
CA VAL A 53 -18.42 -0.18 2.44
C VAL A 53 -18.97 -0.78 1.15
N ILE A 54 -20.01 -1.62 1.22
CA ILE A 54 -20.71 -2.15 0.05
C ILE A 54 -21.30 -1.01 -0.79
N ARG A 55 -22.04 -0.09 -0.16
CA ARG A 55 -22.67 1.05 -0.85
C ARG A 55 -21.65 2.01 -1.43
N ASP A 56 -20.55 2.27 -0.74
CA ASP A 56 -19.47 3.09 -1.26
C ASP A 56 -18.78 2.45 -2.47
N THR A 57 -18.67 1.12 -2.49
CA THR A 57 -18.17 0.38 -3.67
C THR A 57 -19.15 0.46 -4.85
N LYS A 58 -20.46 0.31 -4.60
CA LYS A 58 -21.51 0.46 -5.63
C LYS A 58 -21.57 1.86 -6.26
N LYS A 59 -21.12 2.90 -5.57
CA LYS A 59 -20.98 4.25 -6.15
C LYS A 59 -19.86 4.34 -7.20
N LEU A 60 -18.88 3.43 -7.14
CA LEU A 60 -17.68 3.43 -7.97
C LEU A 60 -17.73 2.41 -9.12
N THR A 61 -18.64 1.43 -9.06
CA THR A 61 -18.81 0.43 -10.11
C THR A 61 -20.25 -0.06 -10.21
N SER A 62 -20.70 -0.32 -11.44
CA SER A 62 -21.93 -1.05 -11.74
C SER A 62 -21.66 -2.54 -12.04
N LYS A 63 -20.39 -2.97 -12.04
CA LYS A 63 -20.00 -4.35 -12.27
C LYS A 63 -20.19 -5.20 -11.00
N PRO A 64 -20.47 -6.51 -11.15
CA PRO A 64 -20.54 -7.43 -10.02
C PRO A 64 -19.26 -7.42 -9.17
N PHE A 65 -19.43 -7.50 -7.85
CA PHE A 65 -18.35 -7.70 -6.89
C PHE A 65 -18.86 -8.50 -5.68
N GLY A 66 -17.93 -8.96 -4.84
CA GLY A 66 -18.25 -9.75 -3.66
C GLY A 66 -17.54 -9.28 -2.39
N ALA A 67 -17.63 -10.10 -1.34
CA ALA A 67 -16.96 -9.86 -0.07
C ALA A 67 -16.51 -11.17 0.59
N GLY A 68 -15.41 -11.15 1.33
CA GLY A 68 -14.84 -12.29 2.04
C GLY A 68 -15.19 -12.30 3.52
N ILE A 69 -15.43 -13.50 4.07
CA ILE A 69 -15.78 -13.73 5.49
C ILE A 69 -14.93 -14.85 6.07
N LEU A 70 -14.49 -14.66 7.31
CA LEU A 70 -13.83 -15.68 8.13
C LEU A 70 -14.88 -16.39 8.98
N LEU A 71 -15.00 -17.71 8.82
CA LEU A 71 -16.01 -18.54 9.48
C LEU A 71 -15.69 -18.87 10.94
N GLU A 72 -14.43 -18.73 11.35
CA GLU A 72 -13.96 -18.91 12.74
C GLU A 72 -14.77 -18.08 13.75
N PHE A 73 -15.24 -16.90 13.35
CA PHE A 73 -15.88 -15.97 14.27
C PHE A 73 -17.40 -16.13 14.21
N GLU A 74 -17.99 -16.67 15.30
CA GLU A 74 -19.43 -16.98 15.47
C GLU A 74 -20.40 -15.85 15.04
N GLN A 75 -19.95 -14.60 15.08
CA GLN A 75 -20.82 -13.42 14.88
C GLN A 75 -20.90 -12.94 13.41
N SER A 76 -20.35 -13.73 12.47
CA SER A 76 -20.40 -13.52 11.01
C SER A 76 -21.82 -13.38 10.44
N ALA A 77 -22.85 -13.82 11.17
CA ALA A 77 -24.24 -13.73 10.75
C ALA A 77 -24.69 -12.31 10.40
N THR A 78 -24.23 -11.28 11.12
CA THR A 78 -24.56 -9.88 10.81
C THR A 78 -23.93 -9.42 9.48
N THR A 79 -22.71 -9.86 9.22
CA THR A 79 -21.99 -9.55 7.98
C THR A 79 -22.63 -10.26 6.78
N ILE A 80 -22.96 -11.54 6.93
CA ILE A 80 -23.68 -12.34 5.92
C ILE A 80 -25.03 -11.68 5.60
N ARG A 81 -25.77 -11.25 6.62
CA ARG A 81 -27.04 -10.55 6.42
C ARG A 81 -26.89 -9.26 5.60
N ALA A 82 -25.88 -8.43 5.90
CA ALA A 82 -25.62 -7.22 5.11
C ALA A 82 -25.33 -7.55 3.63
N ILE A 83 -24.60 -8.63 3.37
CA ILE A 83 -24.30 -9.13 2.02
C ILE A 83 -25.57 -9.59 1.31
N PHE A 84 -26.48 -10.28 2.02
CA PHE A 84 -27.77 -10.73 1.48
C PHE A 84 -28.73 -9.57 1.22
N ASP A 85 -28.79 -8.59 2.12
CA ASP A 85 -29.64 -7.40 2.00
C ASP A 85 -29.20 -6.55 0.80
N GLU A 86 -27.89 -6.36 0.62
CA GLU A 86 -27.31 -5.60 -0.49
C GLU A 86 -27.13 -6.43 -1.77
N LYS A 87 -27.47 -7.71 -1.78
CA LYS A 87 -27.43 -8.59 -2.97
C LYS A 87 -26.07 -8.56 -3.69
N LEU A 88 -24.97 -8.74 -2.95
CA LEU A 88 -23.67 -8.91 -3.61
C LEU A 88 -23.68 -10.13 -4.52
N ALA A 89 -22.87 -10.11 -5.57
CA ALA A 89 -22.82 -11.20 -6.54
C ALA A 89 -22.29 -12.50 -5.94
N CYS A 90 -21.34 -12.39 -5.01
CA CYS A 90 -20.76 -13.53 -4.34
C CYS A 90 -20.22 -13.22 -2.95
N MET A 91 -20.03 -14.30 -2.18
CA MET A 91 -19.42 -14.30 -0.87
C MET A 91 -18.30 -15.33 -0.86
N GLN A 92 -17.10 -14.87 -0.54
CA GLN A 92 -15.96 -15.74 -0.30
C GLN A 92 -15.96 -16.15 1.17
N VAL A 93 -15.75 -17.44 1.44
CA VAL A 93 -15.73 -17.99 2.80
C VAL A 93 -14.40 -18.69 3.06
N PHE A 94 -13.85 -18.50 4.25
CA PHE A 94 -12.53 -19.01 4.63
C PHE A 94 -12.48 -19.38 6.12
N TRP A 95 -11.54 -20.27 6.47
CA TRP A 95 -11.25 -20.66 7.85
C TRP A 95 -12.45 -21.27 8.59
N GLY A 96 -13.02 -22.34 8.03
CA GLY A 96 -14.10 -23.11 8.65
C GLY A 96 -14.88 -23.93 7.64
N ASP A 97 -15.82 -24.74 8.13
CA ASP A 97 -16.73 -25.51 7.27
C ASP A 97 -17.95 -24.64 6.92
N TYR A 98 -18.39 -24.67 5.65
CA TYR A 98 -19.59 -24.00 5.17
C TYR A 98 -20.56 -25.06 4.67
N THR A 99 -21.66 -25.29 5.38
CA THR A 99 -22.52 -26.45 5.14
C THR A 99 -23.40 -26.26 3.90
N LYS A 100 -24.01 -27.35 3.42
CA LYS A 100 -24.95 -27.31 2.31
C LYS A 100 -26.12 -26.37 2.58
N GLU A 101 -26.64 -26.38 3.81
CA GLU A 101 -27.77 -25.52 4.21
C GLU A 101 -27.41 -24.03 4.08
N MET A 102 -26.18 -23.67 4.44
CA MET A 102 -25.69 -22.29 4.32
C MET A 102 -25.50 -21.90 2.84
N VAL A 103 -25.01 -22.81 2.00
CA VAL A 103 -24.92 -22.60 0.54
C VAL A 103 -26.32 -22.41 -0.04
N ASP A 104 -27.27 -23.27 0.31
CA ASP A 104 -28.65 -23.19 -0.17
C ASP A 104 -29.30 -21.85 0.27
N GLU A 105 -29.01 -21.37 1.47
CA GLU A 105 -29.47 -20.06 1.96
C GLU A 105 -28.87 -18.89 1.18
N ALA A 106 -27.57 -18.92 0.89
CA ALA A 106 -26.91 -17.92 0.07
C ALA A 106 -27.49 -17.89 -1.36
N HIS A 107 -27.71 -19.06 -1.95
CA HIS A 107 -28.32 -19.21 -3.28
C HIS A 107 -29.76 -18.67 -3.32
N LYS A 108 -30.57 -18.91 -2.28
CA LYS A 108 -31.91 -18.30 -2.14
C LYS A 108 -31.86 -16.77 -2.13
N ASN A 109 -30.76 -16.20 -1.63
CA ASN A 109 -30.54 -14.76 -1.62
C ASN A 109 -29.88 -14.22 -2.90
N GLY A 110 -29.57 -15.08 -3.87
CA GLY A 110 -28.92 -14.71 -5.13
C GLY A 110 -27.40 -14.56 -5.03
N VAL A 111 -26.77 -15.03 -3.94
CA VAL A 111 -25.34 -14.87 -3.66
C VAL A 111 -24.60 -16.18 -3.95
N LYS A 112 -23.53 -16.10 -4.76
CA LYS A 112 -22.66 -17.25 -5.08
C LYS A 112 -21.60 -17.48 -4.01
N ILE A 113 -21.21 -18.73 -3.78
CA ILE A 113 -20.23 -19.09 -2.75
C ILE A 113 -18.88 -19.48 -3.36
N LEU A 114 -17.83 -18.78 -2.92
CA LEU A 114 -16.43 -19.05 -3.25
C LEU A 114 -15.74 -19.58 -1.98
N HIS A 115 -15.51 -20.87 -1.87
CA HIS A 115 -14.88 -21.46 -0.68
C HIS A 115 -13.37 -21.52 -0.87
N GLN A 116 -12.59 -20.85 -0.01
CA GLN A 116 -11.14 -20.94 -0.04
C GLN A 116 -10.64 -22.11 0.81
N VAL A 117 -9.92 -23.04 0.18
CA VAL A 117 -9.44 -24.28 0.77
C VAL A 117 -7.93 -24.44 0.58
N GLY A 118 -7.28 -25.12 1.51
CA GLY A 118 -5.84 -25.43 1.43
C GLY A 118 -5.53 -26.93 1.29
N SER A 119 -6.55 -27.78 1.13
CA SER A 119 -6.37 -29.23 1.04
C SER A 119 -7.47 -29.89 0.20
N VAL A 120 -7.19 -31.10 -0.31
CA VAL A 120 -8.16 -31.90 -1.07
C VAL A 120 -9.35 -32.31 -0.18
N ALA A 121 -9.10 -32.67 1.08
CA ALA A 121 -10.17 -33.04 2.02
C ALA A 121 -11.14 -31.87 2.30
N ALA A 122 -10.62 -30.64 2.43
CA ALA A 122 -11.48 -29.46 2.54
C ALA A 122 -12.24 -29.19 1.22
N ALA A 123 -11.61 -29.43 0.07
CA ALA A 123 -12.28 -29.34 -1.22
C ALA A 123 -13.41 -30.37 -1.37
N GLU A 124 -13.25 -31.61 -0.87
CA GLU A 124 -14.31 -32.64 -0.87
C GLU A 124 -15.54 -32.17 -0.10
N LYS A 125 -15.34 -31.59 1.08
CA LYS A 125 -16.43 -30.98 1.86
C LYS A 125 -17.10 -29.84 1.10
N ALA A 126 -16.32 -28.95 0.49
CA ALA A 126 -16.85 -27.83 -0.29
C ALA A 126 -17.66 -28.30 -1.51
N VAL A 127 -17.19 -29.33 -2.22
CA VAL A 127 -17.93 -29.98 -3.31
C VAL A 127 -19.24 -30.58 -2.80
N ALA A 128 -19.21 -31.28 -1.67
CA ALA A 128 -20.41 -31.87 -1.07
C ALA A 128 -21.43 -30.81 -0.61
N ALA A 129 -20.95 -29.66 -0.14
CA ALA A 129 -21.80 -28.51 0.20
C ALA A 129 -22.43 -27.81 -1.03
N GLY A 130 -21.91 -28.06 -2.24
CA GLY A 130 -22.46 -27.49 -3.48
C GLY A 130 -22.02 -26.05 -3.75
N VAL A 131 -20.82 -25.66 -3.30
CA VAL A 131 -20.27 -24.32 -3.58
C VAL A 131 -20.12 -24.08 -5.08
N ASP A 132 -20.16 -22.82 -5.51
CA ASP A 132 -20.06 -22.49 -6.93
C ASP A 132 -18.59 -22.40 -7.41
N CYS A 133 -17.67 -22.11 -6.48
CA CYS A 133 -16.25 -22.00 -6.78
C CYS A 133 -15.39 -22.40 -5.58
N ILE A 134 -14.24 -22.99 -5.88
CA ILE A 134 -13.19 -23.33 -4.93
C ILE A 134 -11.96 -22.50 -5.25
N ILE A 135 -11.51 -21.70 -4.27
CA ILE A 135 -10.22 -21.01 -4.32
C ILE A 135 -9.19 -21.92 -3.66
N ALA A 136 -8.33 -22.57 -4.46
CA ALA A 136 -7.26 -23.44 -3.99
C ALA A 136 -6.03 -22.61 -3.58
N GLN A 137 -5.85 -22.42 -2.27
CA GLN A 137 -4.76 -21.64 -1.68
C GLN A 137 -3.55 -22.52 -1.40
N GLY A 138 -2.47 -22.31 -2.14
CA GLY A 138 -1.17 -22.89 -1.83
C GLY A 138 -0.49 -22.23 -0.63
N VAL A 139 0.47 -22.95 -0.04
CA VAL A 139 1.27 -22.50 1.13
C VAL A 139 2.06 -21.21 0.86
N GLU A 140 2.23 -20.84 -0.41
CA GLU A 140 2.97 -19.67 -0.85
C GLU A 140 2.14 -18.36 -0.78
N ALA A 141 0.83 -18.45 -0.50
CA ALA A 141 0.00 -17.26 -0.33
C ALA A 141 0.45 -16.38 0.85
N GLY A 142 0.15 -15.08 0.80
CA GLY A 142 0.38 -14.14 1.90
C GLY A 142 -0.80 -14.08 2.89
N GLY A 143 -0.58 -13.52 4.08
CA GLY A 143 -1.63 -13.39 5.09
C GLY A 143 -1.92 -14.73 5.77
N HIS A 144 -3.17 -14.97 6.21
CA HIS A 144 -3.55 -16.26 6.80
C HIS A 144 -3.54 -17.38 5.75
N VAL A 145 -2.84 -18.47 6.06
CA VAL A 145 -2.59 -19.58 5.13
C VAL A 145 -2.96 -20.90 5.81
N ILE A 146 -4.07 -21.47 5.36
CA ILE A 146 -4.53 -22.78 5.84
C ILE A 146 -3.87 -23.95 5.09
N GLY A 147 -3.37 -23.70 3.88
CA GLY A 147 -2.73 -24.69 3.04
C GLY A 147 -1.29 -24.98 3.47
N ASN A 148 -0.88 -26.25 3.37
CA ASN A 148 0.48 -26.71 3.68
C ASN A 148 1.22 -27.29 2.47
N VAL A 149 0.57 -27.29 1.30
CA VAL A 149 1.11 -27.78 0.03
C VAL A 149 1.20 -26.65 -0.98
N SER A 150 2.10 -26.80 -1.94
CA SER A 150 2.28 -25.82 -3.01
C SER A 150 1.05 -25.73 -3.92
N VAL A 151 0.80 -24.54 -4.47
CA VAL A 151 -0.31 -24.30 -5.41
C VAL A 151 -0.21 -25.23 -6.63
N ILE A 152 1.01 -25.54 -7.09
CA ILE A 152 1.25 -26.42 -8.24
C ILE A 152 0.85 -27.89 -7.97
N ALA A 153 0.98 -28.36 -6.74
CA ALA A 153 0.57 -29.70 -6.34
C ALA A 153 -0.92 -29.78 -5.98
N LEU A 154 -1.47 -28.71 -5.39
CA LEU A 154 -2.84 -28.66 -4.89
C LEU A 154 -3.89 -28.54 -6.00
N VAL A 155 -3.67 -27.61 -6.94
CA VAL A 155 -4.66 -27.27 -7.98
C VAL A 155 -5.11 -28.48 -8.82
N PRO A 156 -4.22 -29.26 -9.46
CA PRO A 156 -4.66 -30.35 -10.34
C PRO A 156 -5.47 -31.41 -9.58
N ARG A 157 -5.11 -31.70 -8.33
CA ARG A 157 -5.83 -32.64 -7.46
C ARG A 157 -7.27 -32.17 -7.17
N ILE A 158 -7.46 -30.88 -6.94
CA ILE A 158 -8.79 -30.30 -6.71
C ILE A 158 -9.59 -30.27 -8.02
N VAL A 159 -8.94 -29.97 -9.15
CA VAL A 159 -9.59 -30.04 -10.48
C VAL A 159 -10.09 -31.44 -10.77
N ASP A 160 -9.26 -32.47 -10.56
CA ASP A 160 -9.64 -33.88 -10.75
C ASP A 160 -10.80 -34.29 -9.83
N LEU A 161 -10.76 -33.85 -8.57
CA LEU A 161 -11.83 -34.08 -7.61
C LEU A 161 -13.16 -33.47 -8.07
N VAL A 162 -13.13 -32.22 -8.57
CA VAL A 162 -14.31 -31.50 -9.06
C VAL A 162 -14.89 -32.19 -10.29
N GLY A 163 -14.04 -32.66 -11.22
CA GLY A 163 -14.45 -33.36 -12.43
C GLY A 163 -15.40 -32.52 -13.29
N ASP A 164 -16.48 -33.14 -13.80
CA ASP A 164 -17.45 -32.48 -14.67
C ASP A 164 -18.52 -31.66 -13.93
N ARG A 165 -18.40 -31.51 -12.61
CA ARG A 165 -19.35 -30.71 -11.82
C ARG A 165 -19.23 -29.23 -12.20
N ASN A 166 -20.34 -28.51 -12.11
CA ASN A 166 -20.39 -27.07 -12.39
C ASN A 166 -19.81 -26.25 -11.21
N ILE A 167 -18.58 -26.54 -10.80
CA ILE A 167 -17.83 -25.84 -9.75
C ILE A 167 -16.54 -25.32 -10.37
N THR A 168 -16.29 -24.02 -10.21
CA THR A 168 -15.09 -23.40 -10.77
C THR A 168 -13.90 -23.55 -9.83
N VAL A 169 -12.71 -23.91 -10.33
CA VAL A 169 -11.48 -23.93 -9.53
C VAL A 169 -10.60 -22.73 -9.89
N VAL A 170 -10.14 -22.00 -8.87
CA VAL A 170 -9.27 -20.84 -8.97
C VAL A 170 -7.99 -21.09 -8.19
N ALA A 171 -6.83 -20.80 -8.78
CA ALA A 171 -5.55 -20.95 -8.09
C ALA A 171 -5.19 -19.69 -7.29
N ALA A 172 -4.68 -19.85 -6.06
CA ALA A 172 -4.21 -18.75 -5.22
C ALA A 172 -2.86 -19.09 -4.57
N GLY A 173 -1.94 -18.12 -4.56
CA GLY A 173 -0.57 -18.29 -4.02
C GLY A 173 0.50 -18.10 -5.08
N SER A 174 1.50 -17.24 -4.80
CA SER A 174 2.64 -16.93 -5.68
C SER A 174 2.37 -16.57 -7.16
N ILE A 175 1.15 -16.13 -7.49
CA ILE A 175 0.81 -15.67 -8.83
C ILE A 175 0.80 -14.13 -8.85
N SER A 176 1.70 -13.53 -9.63
CA SER A 176 1.89 -12.08 -9.70
C SER A 176 2.06 -11.52 -11.11
N ASP A 177 2.11 -12.39 -12.12
CA ASP A 177 2.32 -12.05 -13.53
C ASP A 177 1.67 -13.09 -14.48
N PRO A 178 1.65 -12.82 -15.81
CA PRO A 178 0.99 -13.69 -16.78
C PRO A 178 1.53 -15.13 -16.85
N ARG A 179 2.78 -15.40 -16.46
CA ARG A 179 3.34 -16.76 -16.47
C ARG A 179 2.64 -17.61 -15.42
N GLY A 180 2.44 -17.06 -14.21
CA GLY A 180 1.68 -17.72 -13.16
C GLY A 180 0.21 -17.93 -13.54
N PHE A 181 -0.38 -16.97 -14.27
CA PHE A 181 -1.74 -17.13 -14.81
C PHE A 181 -1.83 -18.31 -15.79
N VAL A 182 -0.94 -18.35 -16.79
CA VAL A 182 -0.90 -19.45 -17.77
C VAL A 182 -0.60 -20.80 -17.09
N ALA A 183 0.30 -20.83 -16.12
CA ALA A 183 0.57 -22.03 -15.34
C ALA A 183 -0.67 -22.53 -14.60
N ALA A 184 -1.44 -21.64 -13.94
CA ALA A 184 -2.69 -22.01 -13.29
C ALA A 184 -3.71 -22.61 -14.26
N LEU A 185 -3.85 -22.02 -15.46
CA LEU A 185 -4.71 -22.57 -16.51
C LEU A 185 -4.24 -23.94 -16.99
N ALA A 186 -2.92 -24.14 -17.13
CA ALA A 186 -2.33 -25.43 -17.51
C ALA A 186 -2.57 -26.52 -16.45
N LEU A 187 -2.68 -26.15 -15.17
CA LEU A 187 -3.06 -27.05 -14.07
C LEU A 187 -4.57 -27.34 -14.02
N GLY A 188 -5.37 -26.76 -14.92
CA GLY A 188 -6.81 -26.98 -15.03
C GLY A 188 -7.69 -25.97 -14.30
N ALA A 189 -7.10 -24.99 -13.58
CA ALA A 189 -7.87 -23.89 -13.02
C ALA A 189 -8.51 -23.04 -14.14
N LYS A 190 -9.58 -22.31 -13.80
CA LYS A 190 -10.27 -21.39 -14.72
C LYS A 190 -9.95 -19.92 -14.46
N GLY A 191 -9.08 -19.65 -13.49
CA GLY A 191 -8.68 -18.31 -13.10
C GLY A 191 -7.69 -18.32 -11.94
N ILE A 192 -7.33 -17.13 -11.49
CA ILE A 192 -6.39 -16.90 -10.40
C ILE A 192 -6.96 -15.92 -9.37
N CYS A 193 -6.59 -16.09 -8.11
CA CYS A 193 -6.87 -15.15 -7.03
C CYS A 193 -5.56 -14.56 -6.52
N MET A 194 -5.42 -13.23 -6.63
CA MET A 194 -4.20 -12.52 -6.29
C MET A 194 -4.40 -11.61 -5.07
N GLY A 195 -3.44 -11.63 -4.16
CA GLY A 195 -3.34 -10.70 -3.03
C GLY A 195 -2.20 -9.71 -3.24
N THR A 196 -0.97 -10.13 -2.95
CA THR A 196 0.26 -9.31 -2.96
C THR A 196 0.41 -8.40 -4.18
N ARG A 197 0.09 -8.89 -5.39
CA ARG A 197 0.17 -8.07 -6.62
C ARG A 197 -0.78 -6.87 -6.60
N PHE A 198 -1.97 -7.02 -6.03
CA PHE A 198 -2.95 -5.94 -5.92
C PHE A 198 -2.67 -4.99 -4.75
N ILE A 199 -1.90 -5.41 -3.73
CA ILE A 199 -1.40 -4.50 -2.69
C ILE A 199 -0.56 -3.40 -3.33
N ALA A 200 0.30 -3.75 -4.29
CA ALA A 200 1.18 -2.85 -5.04
C ALA A 200 0.47 -2.02 -6.14
N SER A 201 -0.85 -1.82 -6.03
CA SER A 201 -1.64 -0.97 -6.94
C SER A 201 -1.82 0.45 -6.39
N LYS A 202 -2.26 1.39 -7.24
CA LYS A 202 -2.53 2.78 -6.81
C LYS A 202 -3.80 2.87 -5.96
N GLU A 203 -4.77 2.01 -6.25
CA GLU A 203 -6.10 1.99 -5.67
C GLU A 203 -6.15 1.32 -4.29
N SER A 204 -5.17 0.45 -4.02
CA SER A 204 -4.94 -0.14 -2.70
C SER A 204 -4.70 0.93 -1.64
N TYR A 205 -5.32 0.74 -0.47
CA TYR A 205 -5.15 1.61 0.70
C TYR A 205 -3.87 1.34 1.48
N ALA A 206 -3.11 0.30 1.09
CA ALA A 206 -1.84 -0.01 1.72
C ALA A 206 -0.91 1.21 1.72
N ASN A 207 -0.20 1.41 2.82
CA ASN A 207 0.78 2.47 2.94
C ASN A 207 1.85 2.35 1.83
N ASP A 208 2.26 3.48 1.26
CA ASP A 208 3.25 3.49 0.17
C ASP A 208 4.56 2.82 0.59
N TYR A 209 4.97 2.93 1.85
CA TYR A 209 6.12 2.18 2.37
C TYR A 209 5.94 0.67 2.17
N TYR A 210 4.78 0.11 2.54
CA TYR A 210 4.49 -1.31 2.36
C TYR A 210 4.52 -1.69 0.86
N LYS A 211 3.91 -0.86 0.00
CA LYS A 211 3.94 -1.09 -1.46
C LYS A 211 5.37 -1.12 -2.01
N GLN A 212 6.23 -0.19 -1.58
CA GLN A 212 7.63 -0.15 -2.00
C GLN A 212 8.41 -1.36 -1.47
N GLN A 213 8.17 -1.77 -0.21
CA GLN A 213 8.83 -2.95 0.34
C GLN A 213 8.56 -4.21 -0.49
N LEU A 214 7.35 -4.37 -1.04
CA LEU A 214 7.03 -5.51 -1.92
C LEU A 214 7.87 -5.57 -3.20
N LEU A 215 8.51 -4.47 -3.61
CA LEU A 215 9.40 -4.43 -4.77
C LEU A 215 10.85 -4.80 -4.43
N HIS A 216 11.22 -4.76 -3.15
CA HIS A 216 12.59 -4.99 -2.68
C HIS A 216 12.81 -6.40 -2.12
N TYR A 217 11.74 -7.05 -1.66
CA TYR A 217 11.82 -8.38 -1.07
C TYR A 217 11.83 -9.50 -2.12
N THR A 218 12.56 -10.56 -1.80
CA THR A 218 12.66 -11.80 -2.58
C THR A 218 11.86 -12.93 -1.92
N GLU A 219 11.81 -14.09 -2.57
CA GLU A 219 11.20 -15.30 -2.00
C GLU A 219 11.80 -15.71 -0.65
N ALA A 220 13.07 -15.36 -0.40
CA ALA A 220 13.78 -15.65 0.85
C ALA A 220 13.36 -14.73 2.01
N ASP A 221 12.66 -13.64 1.73
CA ASP A 221 12.32 -12.61 2.71
C ASP A 221 10.89 -12.73 3.25
N THR A 222 10.25 -13.89 3.07
CA THR A 222 8.98 -14.21 3.71
C THR A 222 9.14 -15.35 4.69
N ASP A 223 8.30 -15.35 5.73
CA ASP A 223 8.27 -16.42 6.71
C ASP A 223 6.84 -16.92 6.91
N TYR A 224 6.71 -18.23 7.13
CA TYR A 224 5.45 -18.87 7.54
C TYR A 224 5.49 -19.10 9.05
N THR A 225 4.57 -18.48 9.76
CA THR A 225 4.66 -18.35 11.23
C THR A 225 3.28 -18.38 11.87
N ASP A 226 3.21 -18.95 13.07
CA ASP A 226 2.07 -18.90 13.98
C ASP A 226 2.17 -17.75 15.00
N LEU A 227 3.25 -16.96 14.99
CA LEU A 227 3.52 -15.88 15.95
C LEU A 227 2.37 -14.86 16.11
N TYR A 228 1.64 -14.61 15.03
CA TYR A 228 0.54 -13.64 15.01
C TYR A 228 -0.84 -14.26 15.30
N SER A 229 -0.87 -15.54 15.65
CA SER A 229 -2.09 -16.21 16.12
C SER A 229 -2.60 -15.57 17.41
N ARG A 230 -3.93 -15.57 17.59
CA ARG A 230 -4.56 -15.10 18.84
C ARG A 230 -4.74 -16.28 19.79
N ALA A 231 -4.96 -15.99 21.08
CA ALA A 231 -5.06 -17.00 22.14
C ALA A 231 -6.00 -18.18 21.79
N SER A 232 -7.12 -17.92 21.13
CA SER A 232 -8.10 -18.93 20.73
C SER A 232 -8.12 -19.26 19.23
N TRP A 233 -7.34 -18.54 18.40
CA TRP A 233 -7.34 -18.71 16.95
C TRP A 233 -5.91 -18.94 16.46
N VAL A 234 -5.57 -20.23 16.31
CA VAL A 234 -4.31 -20.67 15.72
C VAL A 234 -4.42 -20.55 14.22
N ALA A 235 -3.87 -19.47 13.68
CA ALA A 235 -4.01 -19.12 12.28
C ALA A 235 -2.64 -18.76 11.71
N PRO A 236 -1.92 -19.74 11.14
CA PRO A 236 -0.62 -19.48 10.56
C PRO A 236 -0.71 -18.42 9.47
N THR A 237 0.30 -17.56 9.44
CA THR A 237 0.39 -16.45 8.50
C THR A 237 1.70 -16.49 7.75
N ARG A 238 1.68 -16.08 6.49
CA ARG A 238 2.89 -15.73 5.75
C ARG A 238 3.08 -14.22 5.77
N VAL A 239 4.21 -13.79 6.31
CA VAL A 239 4.56 -12.37 6.50
C VAL A 239 5.90 -12.05 5.86
N LEU A 240 6.20 -10.76 5.74
CA LEU A 240 7.56 -10.29 5.45
C LEU A 240 8.47 -10.50 6.66
N ASN A 241 9.68 -10.98 6.42
CA ASN A 241 10.71 -11.23 7.42
C ASN A 241 11.40 -9.91 7.85
N THR A 242 10.62 -9.02 8.47
CA THR A 242 11.09 -7.72 8.94
C THR A 242 11.99 -7.83 10.18
N PRO A 243 12.80 -6.80 10.52
CA PRO A 243 13.55 -6.78 11.77
C PRO A 243 12.68 -6.96 13.03
N PHE A 244 11.43 -6.47 12.99
CA PHE A 244 10.45 -6.73 14.05
C PHE A 244 10.12 -8.22 14.13
N HIS A 245 9.77 -8.84 13.00
CA HIS A 245 9.46 -10.26 12.95
C HIS A 245 10.63 -11.13 13.45
N GLN A 246 11.87 -10.84 13.01
CA GLN A 246 13.07 -11.55 13.46
C GLN A 246 13.31 -11.44 14.97
N LYS A 247 13.00 -10.28 15.56
CA LYS A 247 13.13 -10.06 17.01
C LYS A 247 12.15 -10.93 17.81
N TRP A 248 10.95 -11.13 17.30
CA TRP A 248 9.86 -11.81 18.02
C TRP A 248 9.70 -13.28 17.68
N LYS A 249 10.19 -13.73 16.51
CA LYS A 249 10.11 -15.13 16.09
C LYS A 249 10.69 -16.15 17.10
N PRO A 250 11.76 -15.87 17.85
CA PRO A 250 12.29 -16.80 18.84
C PRO A 250 11.49 -16.87 20.15
N VAL A 251 10.38 -16.14 20.29
CA VAL A 251 9.57 -16.15 21.51
C VAL A 251 8.98 -17.55 21.73
N PRO A 252 9.10 -18.12 22.95
CA PRO A 252 8.55 -19.44 23.26
C PRO A 252 7.04 -19.57 22.95
N GLN A 253 6.62 -20.73 22.43
CA GLN A 253 5.22 -21.01 22.06
C GLN A 253 4.25 -21.08 23.26
N ASP A 254 4.77 -21.19 24.48
CA ASP A 254 3.98 -21.15 25.73
C ASP A 254 3.60 -19.72 26.15
N VAL A 255 4.07 -18.70 25.44
CA VAL A 255 3.62 -17.32 25.59
C VAL A 255 2.23 -17.16 24.96
N SER A 256 1.17 -17.28 25.78
CA SER A 256 -0.19 -17.02 25.32
C SER A 256 -0.46 -15.51 25.25
N ASN A 257 -0.87 -15.01 24.10
CA ASN A 257 -1.41 -13.65 23.95
C ASN A 257 -2.67 -13.50 24.84
N ASN A 258 -2.55 -12.99 26.06
CA ASN A 258 -3.69 -12.63 26.92
C ASN A 258 -3.81 -11.11 27.06
N GLU A 259 -4.97 -10.63 27.51
CA GLU A 259 -5.25 -9.18 27.62
C GLU A 259 -4.35 -8.47 28.65
N ASP A 260 -3.68 -9.23 29.52
CA ASP A 260 -2.79 -8.72 30.57
C ASP A 260 -1.35 -8.48 30.10
N GLN A 261 -1.01 -8.84 28.84
CA GLN A 261 0.34 -8.63 28.31
C GLN A 261 0.64 -7.14 28.06
N PRO A 262 1.87 -6.68 28.34
CA PRO A 262 2.26 -5.31 28.02
C PRO A 262 2.20 -5.11 26.51
N ILE A 263 1.59 -4.01 26.06
CA ILE A 263 1.59 -3.64 24.64
C ILE A 263 3.03 -3.33 24.21
N VAL A 264 3.60 -4.19 23.35
CA VAL A 264 5.00 -4.10 22.90
C VAL A 264 5.21 -3.23 21.67
N GLY A 265 4.12 -2.70 21.10
CA GLY A 265 4.12 -1.81 19.96
C GLY A 265 2.72 -1.46 19.48
N TYR A 266 2.60 -0.37 18.73
CA TYR A 266 1.37 0.03 18.06
C TYR A 266 1.67 0.17 16.56
N SER A 267 0.74 -0.27 15.72
CA SER A 267 0.77 0.01 14.29
C SER A 267 -0.40 0.93 13.95
N ILE A 268 -0.13 2.05 13.29
CA ILE A 268 -1.18 2.89 12.71
C ILE A 268 -1.49 2.28 11.34
N ILE A 269 -2.57 1.52 11.32
CA ILE A 269 -3.14 1.02 10.08
C ILE A 269 -4.09 2.13 9.59
N PHE A 270 -3.67 2.85 8.53
CA PHE A 270 -4.40 3.91 7.83
C PHE A 270 -4.34 5.33 8.47
N GLY A 271 -3.83 6.31 7.71
CA GLY A 271 -3.75 7.73 8.07
C GLY A 271 -5.04 8.51 7.79
N GLY A 272 -6.20 7.90 8.01
CA GLY A 272 -7.51 8.51 7.77
C GLY A 272 -8.56 7.94 8.72
N SER A 273 -9.45 8.78 9.22
CA SER A 273 -10.46 8.41 10.20
C SER A 273 -11.40 7.29 9.69
N PHE A 274 -11.26 6.08 10.22
CA PHE A 274 -12.36 5.11 10.26
C PHE A 274 -12.33 4.22 11.50
N ILE A 275 -12.19 4.81 12.70
CA ILE A 275 -12.83 4.33 13.94
C ILE A 275 -13.12 5.55 14.82
N GLU A 276 -14.31 6.14 14.69
CA GLU A 276 -14.90 6.94 15.78
C GLU A 276 -15.12 5.99 16.97
N GLY A 277 -14.11 5.90 17.84
CA GLY A 277 -14.06 4.98 18.97
C GLY A 277 -12.66 4.84 19.54
N ALA A 278 -11.62 4.93 18.70
CA ALA A 278 -10.23 4.92 19.17
C ALA A 278 -9.79 6.28 19.73
N GLU A 279 -10.28 7.40 19.18
CA GLU A 279 -9.87 8.75 19.60
C GLU A 279 -10.29 9.10 21.04
N LYS A 280 -11.42 8.54 21.52
CA LYS A 280 -11.92 8.83 22.87
C LYS A 280 -11.02 8.19 23.95
N ILE A 281 -10.47 7.01 23.67
CA ILE A 281 -9.54 6.31 24.57
C ILE A 281 -8.14 6.93 24.51
N ILE A 282 -7.70 7.41 23.33
CA ILE A 282 -6.39 8.07 23.16
C ILE A 282 -6.30 9.39 23.96
N LYS A 283 -7.42 10.12 24.10
CA LYS A 283 -7.45 11.37 24.87
C LYS A 283 -7.43 11.13 26.39
N GLU A 284 -7.91 9.99 26.86
CA GLU A 284 -7.99 9.62 28.28
C GLU A 284 -6.70 8.94 28.80
N LEU A 285 -5.85 8.39 27.93
CA LEU A 285 -4.68 7.59 28.32
C LEU A 285 -3.31 8.17 27.90
N GLY A 286 -3.15 9.49 27.78
CA GLY A 286 -1.87 10.20 27.99
C GLY A 286 -0.59 9.74 27.26
N GLY A 287 -0.68 8.90 26.21
CA GLY A 287 0.47 8.29 25.56
C GLY A 287 0.80 8.95 24.22
N ARG A 288 1.80 9.84 24.21
CA ARG A 288 2.41 10.35 22.98
C ARG A 288 3.13 9.20 22.26
N SER A 289 2.52 8.61 21.24
CA SER A 289 3.26 7.82 20.24
C SER A 289 4.20 8.76 19.50
N GLN A 290 5.51 8.63 19.71
CA GLN A 290 6.49 9.43 18.97
C GLN A 290 6.58 8.90 17.53
N VAL A 291 5.95 9.63 16.60
CA VAL A 291 6.19 9.44 15.16
C VAL A 291 7.68 9.65 14.92
N LYS A 292 8.41 8.58 14.55
CA LYS A 292 9.84 8.71 14.26
C LYS A 292 10.01 9.65 13.05
N PRO A 293 10.89 10.67 13.16
CA PRO A 293 11.12 11.57 12.05
C PRO A 293 11.70 10.82 10.84
N VAL A 294 11.15 11.09 9.66
CA VAL A 294 11.79 10.71 8.39
C VAL A 294 12.98 11.63 8.18
N LYS A 295 14.13 11.05 7.85
CA LYS A 295 15.36 11.78 7.62
C LYS A 295 15.87 11.52 6.20
N ALA A 296 16.25 12.58 5.52
CA ALA A 296 16.84 12.52 4.20
C ALA A 296 18.12 13.36 4.15
N VAL A 297 18.97 13.08 3.18
CA VAL A 297 20.24 13.76 2.99
C VAL A 297 20.51 13.94 1.50
N VAL A 298 21.14 15.06 1.17
CA VAL A 298 21.75 15.29 -0.14
C VAL A 298 23.21 15.69 0.05
N LEU A 299 24.06 15.11 -0.80
CA LEU A 299 25.43 15.54 -0.98
C LEU A 299 25.48 16.42 -2.23
N LEU A 300 25.63 17.73 -2.04
CA LEU A 300 25.80 18.67 -3.13
C LEU A 300 27.23 18.58 -3.65
N LYS A 301 27.37 18.47 -4.97
CA LYS A 301 28.65 18.53 -5.66
C LYS A 301 28.54 19.33 -6.95
N SER A 302 29.66 19.94 -7.33
CA SER A 302 29.86 20.62 -8.60
C SER A 302 31.27 20.35 -9.12
N THR A 303 31.49 20.65 -10.40
CA THR A 303 32.82 20.66 -11.02
C THR A 303 33.62 21.93 -10.70
N GLU A 304 32.98 22.93 -10.08
CA GLU A 304 33.55 24.27 -9.82
C GLU A 304 33.90 24.50 -8.34
N GLY A 305 33.91 23.45 -7.52
CA GLY A 305 34.34 23.51 -6.12
C GLY A 305 33.25 23.83 -5.09
N VAL A 306 32.01 24.10 -5.53
CA VAL A 306 30.84 24.17 -4.65
C VAL A 306 30.49 22.76 -4.15
N SER A 307 30.37 22.60 -2.84
CA SER A 307 29.97 21.34 -2.22
C SER A 307 29.23 21.58 -0.90
N GLY A 308 28.51 20.56 -0.42
CA GLY A 308 27.80 20.68 0.84
C GLY A 308 27.01 19.43 1.21
N THR A 309 26.56 19.39 2.45
CA THR A 309 25.65 18.35 2.94
C THR A 309 24.43 19.03 3.51
N ILE A 310 23.26 18.64 3.02
CA ILE A 310 21.97 19.17 3.47
C ILE A 310 21.12 18.00 3.95
N TYR A 311 20.54 18.17 5.12
CA TYR A 311 19.68 17.23 5.80
C TYR A 311 18.24 17.73 5.77
N PHE A 312 17.31 16.81 5.61
CA PHE A 312 15.89 17.05 5.70
C PHE A 312 15.33 16.20 6.84
N THR A 313 14.45 16.77 7.65
CA THR A 313 13.79 16.05 8.74
C THR A 313 12.31 16.42 8.79
N GLN A 314 11.43 15.42 8.84
CA GLN A 314 9.99 15.61 8.92
C GLN A 314 9.36 14.66 9.95
N GLU A 315 8.57 15.21 10.88
CA GLU A 315 7.82 14.45 11.89
C GLU A 315 6.33 14.43 11.52
N GLY A 316 5.82 13.30 11.03
CA GLY A 316 4.43 13.20 10.57
C GLY A 316 4.13 14.23 9.48
N ASP A 317 3.06 15.01 9.66
CA ASP A 317 2.63 16.08 8.74
C ASP A 317 3.24 17.46 9.08
N ALA A 318 4.23 17.51 9.98
CA ALA A 318 4.93 18.74 10.30
C ALA A 318 5.67 19.30 9.05
N PRO A 319 5.98 20.62 9.04
CA PRO A 319 6.86 21.18 8.02
C PRO A 319 8.20 20.44 7.98
N THR A 320 8.74 20.26 6.78
CA THR A 320 10.08 19.68 6.59
C THR A 320 11.12 20.71 7.01
N LYS A 321 11.95 20.34 7.99
CA LYS A 321 13.14 21.12 8.37
C LYS A 321 14.30 20.78 7.45
N VAL A 322 14.98 21.80 6.94
CA VAL A 322 16.15 21.69 6.07
C VAL A 322 17.33 22.36 6.77
N THR A 323 18.36 21.58 7.08
CA THR A 323 19.57 22.06 7.75
C THR A 323 20.82 21.58 7.03
N GLY A 324 21.95 22.25 7.23
CA GLY A 324 23.20 21.80 6.62
C GLY A 324 24.12 22.94 6.27
N THR A 325 25.14 22.64 5.49
CA THR A 325 26.18 23.60 5.13
C THR A 325 26.51 23.46 3.65
N VAL A 326 26.66 24.59 2.97
CA VAL A 326 27.19 24.67 1.61
C VAL A 326 28.41 25.59 1.62
N THR A 327 29.46 25.20 0.92
CA THR A 327 30.74 25.93 0.82
C THR A 327 31.18 26.08 -0.64
N GLY A 328 32.11 27.00 -0.88
CA GLY A 328 32.67 27.26 -2.21
C GLY A 328 31.83 28.19 -3.07
N LEU A 329 30.83 28.85 -2.49
CA LEU A 329 29.98 29.82 -3.18
C LEU A 329 30.66 31.21 -3.22
N LYS A 330 30.29 32.03 -4.20
CA LYS A 330 30.70 33.44 -4.21
C LYS A 330 29.90 34.22 -3.15
N PRO A 331 30.44 35.30 -2.57
CA PRO A 331 29.66 36.14 -1.68
C PRO A 331 28.46 36.76 -2.42
N GLY A 332 27.27 36.69 -1.82
CA GLY A 332 26.04 37.19 -2.44
C GLY A 332 24.83 36.28 -2.24
N LEU A 333 23.82 36.49 -3.08
CA LEU A 333 22.59 35.69 -3.11
C LEU A 333 22.67 34.65 -4.23
N HIS A 334 22.22 33.43 -3.91
CA HIS A 334 22.18 32.31 -4.86
C HIS A 334 20.82 31.62 -4.79
N GLY A 335 20.13 31.48 -5.93
CA GLY A 335 18.86 30.76 -5.99
C GLY A 335 18.99 29.30 -5.52
N PHE A 336 18.00 28.82 -4.79
CA PHE A 336 18.02 27.52 -4.11
C PHE A 336 16.69 26.80 -4.32
N HIS A 337 16.73 25.71 -5.09
CA HIS A 337 15.51 25.05 -5.55
C HIS A 337 15.60 23.53 -5.43
N ILE A 338 14.43 22.90 -5.28
CA ILE A 338 14.26 21.46 -5.54
C ILE A 338 13.70 21.31 -6.96
N HIS A 339 14.37 20.52 -7.76
CA HIS A 339 14.01 20.24 -9.14
C HIS A 339 13.20 18.94 -9.28
N ALA A 340 12.46 18.82 -10.37
CA ALA A 340 11.50 17.74 -10.56
C ALA A 340 12.17 16.35 -10.68
N LEU A 341 13.40 16.27 -11.19
CA LEU A 341 14.09 15.01 -11.46
C LEU A 341 15.38 14.90 -10.63
N GLY A 342 15.68 13.70 -10.14
CA GLY A 342 16.98 13.35 -9.56
C GLY A 342 18.02 12.90 -10.60
N ASP A 343 17.80 13.19 -11.88
CA ASP A 343 18.75 12.84 -12.94
C ASP A 343 19.91 13.85 -12.96
N THR A 344 21.12 13.36 -12.66
CA THR A 344 22.37 14.13 -12.69
C THR A 344 23.35 13.62 -13.75
N THR A 345 22.88 12.82 -14.72
CA THR A 345 23.73 12.20 -15.75
C THR A 345 24.45 13.21 -16.65
N ASN A 346 23.87 14.40 -16.86
CA ASN A 346 24.51 15.53 -17.52
C ASN A 346 24.72 16.70 -16.54
N GLY A 347 25.24 16.38 -15.35
CA GLY A 347 25.35 17.33 -14.25
C GLY A 347 23.97 17.88 -13.86
N CYS A 348 23.93 19.15 -13.44
CA CYS A 348 22.70 19.76 -12.95
C CYS A 348 21.69 20.11 -14.05
N MET A 349 22.05 19.95 -15.32
CA MET A 349 21.16 20.28 -16.44
C MET A 349 20.04 19.26 -16.62
N SER A 350 20.28 17.98 -16.26
CA SER A 350 19.28 16.92 -16.38
C SER A 350 18.21 16.91 -15.30
N THR A 351 18.29 17.78 -14.28
CA THR A 351 17.35 17.75 -13.14
C THR A 351 15.95 18.25 -13.49
N GLY A 352 15.72 18.74 -14.72
CA GLY A 352 14.41 19.21 -15.18
C GLY A 352 14.03 20.59 -14.61
N PRO A 353 12.75 20.98 -14.62
CA PRO A 353 12.25 22.24 -14.06
C PRO A 353 12.19 22.18 -12.52
N HIS A 354 11.78 23.28 -11.88
CA HIS A 354 11.48 23.28 -10.44
C HIS A 354 10.36 22.28 -10.13
N PHE A 355 10.40 21.68 -8.96
CA PHE A 355 9.37 20.74 -8.53
C PHE A 355 8.05 21.48 -8.28
N ASN A 356 7.06 21.23 -9.15
CA ASN A 356 5.79 21.95 -9.16
C ASN A 356 4.59 21.00 -9.36
N PRO A 357 4.23 20.19 -8.35
CA PRO A 357 3.10 19.27 -8.46
C PRO A 357 1.74 20.00 -8.55
N ALA A 358 1.67 21.28 -8.16
CA ALA A 358 0.45 22.08 -8.13
C ALA A 358 0.23 22.94 -9.39
N GLY A 359 1.18 22.95 -10.34
CA GLY A 359 1.08 23.74 -11.57
C GLY A 359 0.99 25.26 -11.32
N LYS A 360 1.66 25.76 -10.27
CA LYS A 360 1.69 27.19 -9.90
C LYS A 360 2.80 27.93 -10.62
N ASP A 361 2.74 29.26 -10.60
CA ASP A 361 3.89 30.11 -10.99
C ASP A 361 4.98 30.09 -9.90
N HIS A 362 6.19 30.47 -10.29
CA HIS A 362 7.31 30.70 -9.38
C HIS A 362 7.01 31.82 -8.37
N GLY A 363 7.47 31.66 -7.12
CA GLY A 363 7.24 32.66 -6.06
C GLY A 363 8.21 32.55 -4.87
N ALA A 364 8.14 33.51 -3.95
CA ALA A 364 8.97 33.48 -2.74
C ALA A 364 8.54 32.32 -1.81
N PRO A 365 9.43 31.76 -0.95
CA PRO A 365 9.08 30.65 -0.05
C PRO A 365 7.87 30.90 0.86
N SER A 366 7.63 32.17 1.21
CA SER A 366 6.50 32.64 2.02
C SER A 366 5.19 32.78 1.24
N ASP A 367 5.22 32.80 -0.08
CA ASP A 367 4.06 33.03 -0.92
C ASP A 367 3.22 31.74 -1.02
N GLU A 368 1.88 31.89 -1.01
CA GLU A 368 0.98 30.75 -1.23
C GLU A 368 1.05 30.23 -2.67
N THR A 369 1.29 31.13 -3.63
CA THR A 369 1.50 30.82 -5.04
C THR A 369 2.99 30.80 -5.34
N ARG A 370 3.55 29.59 -5.35
CA ARG A 370 4.93 29.27 -5.71
C ARG A 370 5.02 27.83 -6.19
N HIS A 371 6.12 27.43 -6.82
CA HIS A 371 6.41 26.01 -6.94
C HIS A 371 6.75 25.44 -5.56
N ALA A 372 6.41 24.17 -5.35
CA ALA A 372 6.77 23.47 -4.11
C ALA A 372 8.29 23.51 -3.86
N GLY A 373 9.09 23.39 -4.92
CA GLY A 373 10.54 23.42 -4.84
C GLY A 373 11.20 24.78 -4.70
N ASP A 374 10.46 25.90 -4.68
CA ASP A 374 11.05 27.25 -4.57
C ASP A 374 11.44 27.54 -3.10
N LEU A 375 12.72 27.45 -2.77
CA LEU A 375 13.25 27.69 -1.40
C LEU A 375 13.96 29.05 -1.27
N GLY A 376 13.95 29.87 -2.31
CA GLY A 376 14.44 31.25 -2.31
C GLY A 376 15.95 31.35 -2.49
N ASN A 377 16.60 32.24 -1.72
CA ASN A 377 18.03 32.51 -1.86
C ASN A 377 18.85 32.00 -0.66
N LEU A 378 20.02 31.43 -0.96
CA LEU A 378 21.11 31.32 0.01
C LEU A 378 21.79 32.67 0.16
N VAL A 379 22.06 33.09 1.39
CA VAL A 379 22.80 34.32 1.69
C VAL A 379 24.22 33.93 2.09
N VAL A 380 25.19 34.17 1.21
CA VAL A 380 26.57 33.71 1.36
C VAL A 380 27.46 34.88 1.77
N GLY A 381 28.22 34.67 2.85
CA GLY A 381 29.19 35.65 3.37
C GLY A 381 30.52 35.68 2.59
N ALA A 382 31.45 36.50 3.07
CA ALA A 382 32.78 36.65 2.45
C ALA A 382 33.64 35.37 2.50
N ASP A 383 33.32 34.44 3.40
CA ASP A 383 33.99 33.15 3.55
C ASP A 383 33.49 32.07 2.57
N GLY A 384 32.51 32.41 1.71
CA GLY A 384 31.97 31.51 0.69
C GLY A 384 31.19 30.33 1.27
N LYS A 385 30.73 30.44 2.52
CA LYS A 385 29.97 29.42 3.24
C LYS A 385 28.59 29.95 3.62
N VAL A 386 27.62 29.04 3.70
CA VAL A 386 26.29 29.29 4.26
C VAL A 386 25.83 28.09 5.08
N ASP A 387 25.29 28.37 6.27
CA ASP A 387 24.61 27.38 7.10
C ASP A 387 23.09 27.56 6.96
N LEU A 388 22.41 26.45 6.65
CA LEU A 388 20.99 26.38 6.35
C LEU A 388 20.18 26.06 7.61
N ASN A 389 19.06 26.76 7.77
CA ASN A 389 18.01 26.41 8.74
C ASN A 389 16.66 26.90 8.22
N ILE A 390 16.04 26.11 7.35
CA ILE A 390 14.78 26.42 6.67
C ILE A 390 13.69 25.47 7.19
N SER A 391 12.44 25.94 7.21
CA SER A 391 11.27 25.14 7.52
C SER A 391 10.21 25.37 6.46
N ASP A 392 9.78 24.32 5.76
CA ASP A 392 8.93 24.44 4.58
C ASP A 392 7.78 23.41 4.60
N LYS A 393 6.58 23.86 4.20
CA LYS A 393 5.34 23.07 4.26
C LYS A 393 4.98 22.37 2.95
N GLN A 394 5.66 22.68 1.84
CA GLN A 394 5.32 22.20 0.51
C GLN A 394 6.27 21.10 -0.02
N ILE A 395 7.27 20.73 0.78
CA ILE A 395 8.30 19.74 0.41
C ILE A 395 8.29 18.50 1.32
N PRO A 396 7.21 17.70 1.34
CA PRO A 396 7.12 16.55 2.23
C PRO A 396 8.18 15.48 1.90
N LEU A 397 8.60 14.71 2.89
CA LEU A 397 9.50 13.56 2.71
C LEU A 397 8.73 12.26 2.41
N THR A 398 7.42 12.25 2.58
CA THR A 398 6.55 11.10 2.37
C THR A 398 5.36 11.45 1.47
N GLY A 399 4.64 10.42 1.01
CA GLY A 399 3.46 10.58 0.16
C GLY A 399 3.76 10.89 -1.31
N PRO A 400 2.71 11.12 -2.12
CA PRO A 400 2.82 11.18 -3.59
C PRO A 400 3.62 12.38 -4.09
N ASN A 401 3.73 13.44 -3.29
CA ASN A 401 4.49 14.65 -3.61
C ASN A 401 5.84 14.69 -2.87
N SER A 402 6.33 13.53 -2.41
CA SER A 402 7.62 13.45 -1.74
C SER A 402 8.75 14.04 -2.59
N ILE A 403 9.69 14.71 -1.93
CA ILE A 403 10.94 15.19 -2.53
C ILE A 403 12.05 14.13 -2.58
N ILE A 404 11.84 12.94 -2.01
CA ILE A 404 12.83 11.85 -2.08
C ILE A 404 13.03 11.44 -3.54
N GLY A 405 14.29 11.28 -3.95
CA GLY A 405 14.68 10.97 -5.32
C GLY A 405 14.71 12.17 -6.26
N ARG A 406 14.43 13.39 -5.77
CA ARG A 406 14.56 14.65 -6.52
C ARG A 406 15.92 15.30 -6.29
N ALA A 407 16.28 16.28 -7.10
CA ALA A 407 17.54 17.00 -6.94
C ALA A 407 17.36 18.33 -6.21
N VAL A 408 18.25 18.64 -5.28
CA VAL A 408 18.50 20.02 -4.86
C VAL A 408 19.43 20.66 -5.88
N VAL A 409 19.19 21.93 -6.21
CA VAL A 409 20.02 22.73 -7.12
C VAL A 409 20.32 24.09 -6.48
N VAL A 410 21.59 24.48 -6.53
CA VAL A 410 22.05 25.84 -6.23
C VAL A 410 22.36 26.55 -7.54
N HIS A 411 21.92 27.79 -7.66
CA HIS A 411 22.07 28.60 -8.85
C HIS A 411 23.15 29.69 -8.70
N ALA A 412 23.67 30.16 -9.83
CA ALA A 412 24.73 31.16 -9.90
C ALA A 412 24.26 32.55 -9.46
N ASP A 413 23.05 32.93 -9.84
CA ASP A 413 22.52 34.28 -9.66
C ASP A 413 21.41 34.32 -8.60
N PRO A 414 21.05 35.52 -8.10
CA PRO A 414 19.95 35.69 -7.18
C PRO A 414 18.61 35.28 -7.81
N ASP A 415 17.79 34.56 -7.05
CA ASP A 415 16.39 34.34 -7.36
C ASP A 415 15.58 35.62 -7.08
N ASP A 416 14.91 36.13 -8.11
CA ASP A 416 14.05 37.33 -8.06
C ASP A 416 12.66 37.09 -7.44
N LEU A 417 12.40 35.85 -6.99
CA LEU A 417 11.20 35.40 -6.30
C LEU A 417 9.91 35.55 -7.12
N GLY A 418 10.03 35.56 -8.45
CA GLY A 418 8.91 35.79 -9.36
C GLY A 418 8.46 37.25 -9.44
N LYS A 419 9.30 38.19 -8.98
CA LYS A 419 8.97 39.62 -8.82
C LYS A 419 9.89 40.54 -9.62
N GLY A 420 10.88 40.00 -10.34
CA GLY A 420 11.89 40.78 -11.08
C GLY A 420 11.43 41.38 -12.41
N GLY A 421 10.28 40.97 -12.95
CA GLY A 421 9.75 41.49 -14.22
C GLY A 421 10.45 40.97 -15.48
N HIS A 422 11.34 39.98 -15.36
CA HIS A 422 11.97 39.27 -16.46
C HIS A 422 11.03 38.17 -17.00
N GLU A 423 11.19 37.77 -18.27
CA GLU A 423 10.38 36.69 -18.86
C GLU A 423 10.53 35.35 -18.12
N LEU A 424 11.67 35.15 -17.45
CA LEU A 424 11.96 33.95 -16.66
C LEU A 424 11.59 34.07 -15.17
N SER A 425 11.13 35.23 -14.70
CA SER A 425 10.80 35.44 -13.28
C SER A 425 9.73 34.45 -12.81
N LYS A 426 8.66 34.27 -13.60
CA LYS A 426 7.53 33.39 -13.25
C LYS A 426 7.81 31.90 -13.42
N THR A 427 8.96 31.52 -14.00
CA THR A 427 9.28 30.11 -14.28
C THR A 427 10.48 29.60 -13.48
N THR A 428 11.51 30.42 -13.29
CA THR A 428 12.79 29.99 -12.68
C THR A 428 13.34 30.99 -11.68
N GLY A 429 12.59 32.06 -11.38
CA GLY A 429 13.09 33.16 -10.56
C GLY A 429 14.24 33.94 -11.20
N ASN A 430 14.50 33.72 -12.50
CA ASN A 430 15.64 34.28 -13.22
C ASN A 430 17.00 34.02 -12.53
N ALA A 431 17.14 32.88 -11.82
CA ALA A 431 18.33 32.58 -11.01
C ALA A 431 19.57 32.16 -11.80
N GLY A 432 19.51 32.13 -13.14
CA GLY A 432 20.67 31.84 -13.98
C GLY A 432 21.16 30.39 -13.91
N ALA A 433 22.47 30.21 -14.10
CA ALA A 433 23.10 28.89 -14.29
C ALA A 433 23.01 28.00 -13.05
N ARG A 434 22.97 26.68 -13.24
CA ARG A 434 22.93 25.69 -12.16
C ARG A 434 24.36 25.29 -11.78
N ILE A 435 24.82 25.69 -10.60
CA ILE A 435 26.23 25.57 -10.21
C ILE A 435 26.53 24.38 -9.31
N ALA A 436 25.53 23.85 -8.60
CA ALA A 436 25.69 22.62 -7.82
C ALA A 436 24.37 21.88 -7.69
N CYS A 437 24.43 20.55 -7.58
CA CYS A 437 23.24 19.75 -7.34
C CYS A 437 23.58 18.42 -6.67
N GLY A 438 22.54 17.74 -6.22
CA GLY A 438 22.63 16.40 -5.64
C GLY A 438 21.24 15.80 -5.47
N VAL A 439 21.17 14.48 -5.45
CA VAL A 439 19.91 13.75 -5.27
C VAL A 439 19.59 13.59 -3.78
N ILE A 440 18.36 13.87 -3.41
CA ILE A 440 17.83 13.68 -2.06
C ILE A 440 17.57 12.19 -1.85
N GLY A 441 18.42 11.55 -1.06
CA GLY A 441 18.28 10.16 -0.64
C GLY A 441 17.79 10.03 0.80
N LEU A 442 17.25 8.87 1.17
CA LEU A 442 16.97 8.57 2.57
C LEU A 442 18.29 8.50 3.35
N GLN A 443 18.29 9.10 4.54
CA GLN A 443 19.44 9.02 5.45
C GLN A 443 19.35 7.70 6.22
N ALA A 444 20.47 6.97 6.31
CA ALA A 444 20.56 5.80 7.17
C ALA A 444 20.30 6.23 8.63
N THR A 445 19.37 5.55 9.30
CA THR A 445 18.95 5.82 10.68
C THR A 445 19.58 4.87 11.67
#